data_AF-A0A3N7HUT3-F1
#
_entry.id   AF-A0A3N7HUT3-F1
#
_cell.length_a   1.000
_cell.length_b   1.000
_cell.length_c   1.000
_cell.angle_alpha   90.00
_cell.angle_beta   90.00
_cell.angle_gamma   90.00
#
_symmetry.space_group_name_H-M   'P 1'
#
loop_
_entity.id
_entity.type
_entity.pdbx_description
1 polymer ?
#
loop_
_entity_poly.entity_id
_entity_poly.type
_entity_poly.pdbx_seq_one_letter_code
_entity_poly.pdbx_strand_id
1 'polypeptide(L)' 'MGRDYFHDQGKDLQCGFHYRYEPAYSTRLNHESGTRNVFPSDSSDPMEMMDPIWTQSNWRTTRLRAYIVQDAVSDRLVLP' A
#
# COMPACT_ATOMS: atom_id res chain seq x y z
N MET A 1 49.44 -10.08 11.82
CA MET A 1 48.36 -9.99 10.80
C MET A 1 47.09 -9.53 11.50
N GLY A 2 46.85 -8.22 11.55
CA GLY A 2 45.56 -7.66 11.97
C GLY A 2 44.75 -7.33 10.72
N ARG A 3 43.50 -7.80 10.66
CA ARG A 3 42.57 -7.42 9.58
C ARG A 3 41.81 -6.19 10.05
N ASP A 4 42.19 -5.03 9.53
CA ASP A 4 41.46 -3.80 9.73
C ASP A 4 40.21 -3.84 8.84
N TYR A 5 39.05 -4.00 9.46
CA TYR A 5 37.77 -3.89 8.78
C TYR A 5 37.44 -2.41 8.61
N PHE A 6 37.52 -1.92 7.37
CA PHE A 6 37.02 -0.60 7.02
C PHE A 6 35.50 -0.58 7.19
N HIS A 7 35.02 0.14 8.19
CA HIS A 7 33.60 0.46 8.33
C HIS A 7 33.32 1.66 7.43
N ASP A 8 32.80 1.43 6.23
CA ASP A 8 32.37 2.52 5.35
C ASP A 8 31.12 3.18 5.96
N GLN A 9 31.32 4.30 6.64
CA GLN A 9 30.21 5.14 7.09
C GLN A 9 29.71 5.91 5.88
N GLY A 10 28.60 5.42 5.30
CA GLY A 10 27.95 6.07 4.16
C GLY A 10 27.78 7.56 4.42
N LYS A 11 28.42 8.40 3.60
CA LYS A 11 28.29 9.85 3.67
C LYS A 11 27.00 10.25 2.98
N ASP A 12 26.13 10.96 3.70
CA ASP A 12 24.90 11.50 3.14
C ASP A 12 25.26 12.68 2.21
N LEU A 13 25.38 12.39 0.91
CA LEU A 13 25.75 13.38 -0.10
C LEU A 13 24.50 14.11 -0.57
N GLN A 14 24.48 15.44 -0.41
CA GLN A 14 23.37 16.25 -0.90
C GLN A 14 23.42 16.36 -2.43
N CYS A 15 22.39 15.84 -3.10
CA CYS A 15 22.29 15.86 -4.55
C CYS A 15 21.60 17.15 -5.03
N GLY A 16 22.28 17.95 -5.85
CA GLY A 16 21.81 19.26 -6.34
C GLY A 16 20.80 19.19 -7.48
N PHE A 17 19.74 18.40 -7.33
CA PHE A 17 18.67 18.29 -8.32
C PHE A 17 17.39 18.97 -7.82
N HIS A 18 16.64 19.59 -8.73
CA HIS A 18 15.32 20.15 -8.45
C HIS A 18 14.26 19.08 -8.73
N TYR A 19 13.69 18.52 -7.67
CA TYR A 19 12.53 17.63 -7.75
C TYR A 19 11.37 18.25 -6.99
N ARG A 20 10.17 18.23 -7.56
CA ARG A 20 8.95 18.69 -6.91
C ARG A 20 7.93 17.56 -6.87
N TYR A 21 7.26 17.43 -5.73
CA TYR A 21 6.10 16.56 -5.58
C TYR A 21 4.87 17.26 -6.14
N GLU A 22 4.21 16.63 -7.11
CA GLU A 22 2.93 17.05 -7.64
C GLU A 22 1.87 15.98 -7.30
N PRO A 23 0.79 16.33 -6.60
CA PRO A 23 -0.27 15.38 -6.27
C PRO A 23 -1.05 14.96 -7.52
N ALA A 24 -1.35 13.67 -7.63
CA ALA A 24 -2.10 13.07 -8.73
C ALA A 24 -3.22 12.16 -8.21
N TYR A 25 -4.11 12.73 -7.40
CA TYR A 25 -5.33 12.06 -6.94
C TYR A 25 -6.55 12.57 -7.74
N SER A 26 -7.61 11.76 -7.77
CA SER A 26 -8.89 12.15 -8.36
C SER A 26 -9.38 13.46 -7.76
N THR A 27 -9.75 14.41 -8.62
CA THR A 27 -10.25 15.74 -8.21
C THR A 27 -11.61 15.64 -7.54
N ARG A 28 -12.33 14.55 -7.80
CA ARG A 28 -13.66 14.27 -7.24
C ARG A 28 -13.62 13.58 -5.88
N LEU A 29 -12.45 13.14 -5.43
CA LEU A 29 -12.29 12.43 -4.16
C LEU A 29 -11.74 13.38 -3.09
N ASN A 30 -12.59 13.80 -2.17
CA ASN A 30 -12.20 14.65 -1.05
C ASN A 30 -11.95 13.83 0.22
N HIS A 31 -10.94 14.23 0.99
CA HIS A 31 -10.56 13.60 2.24
C HIS A 31 -10.72 14.59 3.40
N GLU A 32 -11.95 14.79 3.84
CA GLU A 32 -12.26 15.64 4.98
C GLU A 32 -12.33 14.80 6.26
N SER A 33 -11.48 15.11 7.23
CA SER A 33 -11.57 14.60 8.61
C SER A 33 -11.75 13.07 8.71
N GLY A 34 -11.05 12.31 7.85
CA GLY A 34 -11.08 10.85 7.83
C GLY A 34 -12.25 10.21 7.07
N THR A 35 -13.15 11.03 6.50
CA THR A 35 -14.23 10.56 5.62
C THR A 35 -13.85 10.84 4.16
N ARG A 36 -14.07 9.86 3.28
CA ARG A 36 -13.87 10.03 1.83
C ARG A 36 -15.21 10.39 1.19
N ASN A 37 -15.35 11.63 0.75
CA ASN A 37 -16.52 12.10 0.04
C ASN A 37 -16.23 12.10 -1.46
N VAL A 38 -17.20 11.61 -2.25
CA VAL A 38 -17.13 11.60 -3.71
C VAL A 38 -18.07 12.67 -4.25
N PHE A 39 -17.52 13.61 -5.00
CA PHE A 39 -18.31 14.60 -5.71
C PHE A 39 -18.88 14.02 -7.02
N PRO A 40 -20.14 14.36 -7.37
CA PRO A 40 -20.68 14.02 -8.67
C PRO A 40 -19.86 14.72 -9.76
N SER A 41 -19.67 14.05 -10.89
CA SER A 41 -19.00 14.65 -12.04
C SER A 41 -19.93 15.64 -12.74
N ASP A 42 -19.42 16.80 -13.16
CA ASP A 42 -20.15 17.69 -14.05
C ASP A 42 -20.15 17.12 -15.47
N SER A 43 -21.34 16.78 -16.00
CA SER A 43 -21.49 16.17 -17.33
C SER A 43 -21.08 17.09 -18.49
N SER A 44 -20.92 18.38 -18.22
CA SER A 44 -20.40 19.36 -19.18
C SER A 44 -18.87 19.39 -19.26
N ASP A 45 -18.17 18.80 -18.31
CA ASP A 45 -16.71 18.65 -18.31
C ASP A 45 -16.31 17.20 -18.66
N PRO A 46 -15.87 16.94 -19.90
CA PRO A 46 -15.42 15.61 -20.31
C PRO A 46 -14.24 15.09 -19.47
N MET A 47 -13.41 15.98 -18.93
CA MET A 47 -12.23 15.61 -18.16
C MET A 47 -12.62 15.09 -16.78
N GLU A 48 -13.61 15.72 -16.15
CA GLU A 48 -14.15 15.28 -14.86
C GLU A 48 -14.96 13.98 -14.98
N MET A 49 -15.71 13.82 -16.07
CA MET A 49 -16.44 12.57 -16.35
C MET A 49 -15.49 11.37 -16.49
N MET A 50 -14.26 11.61 -16.95
CA MET A 50 -13.21 10.60 -17.10
C MET A 50 -12.31 10.48 -15.86
N ASP A 51 -12.48 11.33 -14.84
CA ASP A 51 -11.63 11.32 -13.64
C ASP A 51 -11.86 10.04 -12.81
N PRO A 52 -10.85 9.17 -12.69
CA PRO A 52 -11.04 7.83 -12.15
C PRO A 52 -11.01 7.83 -10.62
N ILE A 53 -12.07 7.30 -10.00
CA ILE A 53 -12.16 7.20 -8.54
C ILE A 53 -11.69 5.82 -8.07
N TRP A 54 -10.53 5.78 -7.42
CA TRP A 54 -9.98 4.56 -6.82
C TRP A 54 -9.67 4.76 -5.35
N THR A 55 -10.05 3.78 -4.53
CA THR A 55 -9.71 3.75 -3.12
C THR A 55 -9.00 2.46 -2.77
N GLN A 56 -7.84 2.56 -2.14
CA GLN A 56 -7.17 1.40 -1.58
C GLN A 56 -7.84 1.01 -0.24
N SER A 57 -8.13 -0.28 -0.09
CA SER A 57 -8.60 -0.85 1.17
C SER A 57 -7.48 -0.89 2.22
N ASN A 58 -7.83 -0.58 3.46
CA ASN A 58 -6.90 -0.58 4.60
C ASN A 58 -6.90 -1.96 5.30
N TRP A 59 -6.38 -2.98 4.60
CA TRP A 59 -6.26 -4.32 5.17
C TRP A 59 -5.19 -4.38 6.25
N ARG A 60 -5.52 -4.92 7.42
CA ARG A 60 -4.58 -5.00 8.56
C ARG A 60 -3.40 -5.93 8.29
N THR A 61 -3.66 -7.09 7.68
CA THR A 61 -2.60 -8.06 7.40
C THR A 61 -3.05 -9.00 6.28
N THR A 62 -2.26 -9.08 5.22
CA THR A 62 -2.38 -10.12 4.20
C THR A 62 -1.39 -11.23 4.53
N ARG A 63 -1.86 -12.46 4.72
CA ARG A 63 -1.00 -13.63 5.00
C ARG A 63 -1.44 -14.82 4.16
N LEU A 64 -0.45 -15.57 3.68
CA LEU A 64 -0.62 -16.85 3.04
C LEU A 64 -0.06 -17.94 3.96
N ARG A 65 -0.76 -19.07 4.07
CA ARG A 65 -0.28 -20.25 4.81
C ARG A 65 -0.64 -21.52 4.04
N ALA A 66 0.28 -22.47 4.02
CA ALA A 66 0.09 -23.78 3.41
C ALA A 66 0.12 -24.87 4.48
N TYR A 67 -0.77 -25.84 4.37
CA TYR A 67 -0.91 -26.94 5.31
C TYR A 67 -1.20 -28.25 4.57
N ILE A 68 -0.74 -29.36 5.13
CA ILE A 68 -1.15 -30.70 4.71
C ILE A 68 -2.46 -31.02 5.44
N VAL A 69 -3.51 -31.34 4.68
CA VAL A 69 -4.81 -31.73 5.24
C VAL A 69 -4.71 -33.17 5.75
N GLN A 70 -5.05 -33.39 7.02
CA GLN A 70 -5.13 -34.74 7.60
C GLN A 70 -6.51 -35.38 7.36
N ASP A 71 -6.57 -36.70 7.40
CA ASP A 71 -7.81 -37.46 7.23
C ASP A 71 -8.77 -37.22 8.42
N ALA A 72 -10.06 -37.04 8.12
CA ALA A 72 -11.09 -36.73 9.12
C ALA A 72 -11.27 -37.85 10.16
N VAL A 73 -10.84 -39.08 9.87
CA VAL A 73 -10.82 -40.19 10.83
C VAL A 73 -9.77 -39.96 11.92
N SER A 74 -8.62 -39.36 11.58
CA SER A 74 -7.59 -39.00 12.57
C SER A 74 -8.08 -37.91 13.52
N ASP A 75 -8.81 -36.90 13.03
CA ASP A 75 -9.38 -35.84 13.87
C ASP A 75 -10.42 -36.40 14.87
N ARG A 76 -11.19 -37.40 14.47
CA ARG A 76 -12.21 -38.05 15.32
C ARG A 76 -11.64 -38.97 16.41
N LEU A 77 -10.41 -39.45 16.25
CA LEU A 77 -9.76 -40.29 17.26
C LEU A 77 -9.03 -39.46 18.34
N VAL A 78 -8.73 -38.19 18.06
CA VAL A 78 -7.95 -37.30 18.95
C VAL A 78 -8.87 -36.37 19.78
N LEU A 79 -10.08 -36.07 19.30
CA LEU A 79 -11.07 -35.30 20.06
C LEU A 79 -12.02 -36.26 20.81
N PRO A 80 -12.01 -36.28 22.16
CA PRO A 80 -12.86 -37.16 22.99
C PRO A 80 -14.35 -36.79 22.98
#